data_AF-A0A101GF72-F1
#
_entry.id   AF-A0A101GF72-F1
#
_cell.length_a   1.000
_cell.length_b   1.000
_cell.length_c   1.000
_cell.angle_alpha   90.00
_cell.angle_beta   90.00
_cell.angle_gamma   90.00
#
_symmetry.space_group_name_H-M   'P 1'
#
loop_
_entity.id
_entity.type
_entity.pdbx_description
1 polymer ?
#
loop_
_entity_poly.entity_id
_entity_poly.type
_entity_poly.pdbx_seq_one_letter_code
_entity_poly.pdbx_strand_id
1 'polypeptide(L)' 'MKRLVLLVLVLFLLPLAAGPAAAADVIKIGLLAPLTGFAAADGLSVSNSVKLAVDQVNEKGGLLGKKVELIVED' A
#
# COMPACT_ATOMS: atom_id res chain seq x y z
N MET A 1 40.93 18.33 -10.14
CA MET A 1 41.12 16.87 -9.96
C MET A 1 40.55 16.36 -8.63
N LYS A 2 40.84 16.96 -7.47
CA LYS A 2 40.31 16.50 -6.16
C LYS A 2 38.77 16.48 -6.05
N ARG A 3 38.07 17.48 -6.62
CA ARG A 3 36.59 17.53 -6.67
C ARG A 3 35.97 16.45 -7.56
N LEU A 4 36.68 16.04 -8.61
CA LEU A 4 36.24 14.99 -9.53
C LEU A 4 36.34 13.62 -8.85
N VAL A 5 37.42 13.39 -8.10
CA VAL A 5 37.61 12.17 -7.29
C VAL A 5 36.53 12.06 -6.21
N LEU A 6 36.18 13.16 -5.54
CA LEU A 6 35.10 13.20 -4.54
C LEU A 6 33.73 12.87 -5.13
N LEU A 7 33.40 13.40 -6.31
CA LEU A 7 32.13 13.09 -6.99
C LEU A 7 32.05 11.62 -7.41
N VAL A 8 33.14 11.05 -7.91
CA VAL A 8 33.21 9.62 -8.27
C VAL A 8 33.08 8.74 -7.03
N LEU A 9 33.70 9.11 -5.90
CA LEU A 9 33.60 8.35 -4.65
C LEU A 9 32.15 8.33 -4.11
N VAL A 10 31.46 9.46 -4.16
CA VAL A 10 30.05 9.58 -3.72
C VAL A 10 29.12 8.75 -4.60
N LEU A 11 29.33 8.79 -5.93
CA LEU A 11 28.58 7.94 -6.86
C LEU A 11 28.81 6.45 -6.65
N PHE A 12 30.03 6.05 -6.27
CA PHE A 12 30.36 4.64 -5.99
C PHE A 12 29.77 4.13 -4.66
N LEU A 13 29.52 5.03 -3.70
CA LEU A 13 28.97 4.69 -2.38
C LEU A 13 27.42 4.71 -2.32
N LEU A 14 26.77 5.40 -3.25
CA LEU A 14 25.31 5.47 -3.39
C LEU A 14 24.58 4.11 -3.46
N PRO A 15 25.05 3.09 -4.22
CA PRO A 15 24.35 1.80 -4.29
C PRO A 15 24.49 0.95 -3.02
N LEU A 16 25.46 1.24 -2.14
CA LEU A 16 25.65 0.51 -0.88
C LEU A 16 24.65 0.93 0.21
N ALA A 17 23.97 2.07 0.04
CA ALA A 17 22.93 2.56 0.94
C ALA A 17 21.52 2.01 0.59
N ALA A 18 21.37 1.37 -0.56
CA ALA A 18 20.13 0.71 -0.94
C ALA A 18 20.10 -0.70 -0.30
N GLY A 19 19.51 -0.79 0.90
CA GLY A 19 19.17 -2.08 1.50
C GLY A 19 18.24 -2.89 0.58
N PRO A 20 18.10 -4.21 0.80
CA PRO A 20 17.19 -5.03 0.01
C PRO A 20 15.80 -4.40 0.02
N ALA A 21 15.28 -4.09 -1.16
CA ALA A 21 13.89 -3.68 -1.32
C ALA A 21 13.04 -4.89 -0.96
N ALA A 22 12.58 -4.96 0.29
CA ALA A 22 11.55 -5.91 0.67
C ALA A 22 10.33 -5.58 -0.18
N ALA A 23 9.97 -6.48 -1.10
CA ALA A 23 8.69 -6.40 -1.77
C ALA A 23 7.64 -6.34 -0.66
N ALA A 24 6.94 -5.22 -0.56
CA ALA A 24 5.97 -5.02 0.49
C ALA A 24 4.79 -5.97 0.21
N ASP A 25 4.82 -7.15 0.82
CA ASP A 25 3.66 -8.04 0.85
C ASP A 25 2.45 -7.23 1.33
N VAL A 26 1.36 -7.30 0.58
CA VAL A 26 0.09 -6.68 0.94
C VAL A 26 -0.75 -7.63 1.78
N ILE A 27 -1.53 -7.09 2.71
CA ILE A 27 -2.55 -7.84 3.45
C ILE A 27 -3.86 -7.71 2.67
N LYS A 28 -4.33 -8.82 2.11
CA LYS A 28 -5.59 -8.87 1.38
C LYS A 28 -6.75 -9.11 2.35
N ILE A 29 -7.77 -8.27 2.28
CA ILE A 29 -9.01 -8.41 3.04
C ILE A 29 -10.17 -8.52 2.04
N GLY A 30 -10.95 -9.58 2.18
CA GLY A 30 -12.18 -9.77 1.40
C GLY A 30 -13.36 -9.07 2.06
N LEU A 31 -14.17 -8.39 1.26
CA LEU A 31 -15.48 -7.88 1.61
C LEU A 31 -16.52 -8.52 0.70
N LEU A 32 -17.42 -9.30 1.30
CA LEU A 32 -18.66 -9.74 0.65
C LEU A 32 -19.74 -8.71 0.94
N ALA A 33 -20.26 -8.07 -0.09
CA ALA A 33 -21.33 -7.08 0.04
C ALA A 33 -22.31 -7.24 -1.13
N PRO A 34 -23.63 -7.19 -0.89
CA PRO A 34 -24.61 -7.27 -1.96
C PRO A 34 -24.54 -5.99 -2.80
N LEU A 35 -23.84 -6.01 -3.91
CA LEU A 35 -23.72 -4.90 -4.86
C LEU A 35 -24.86 -4.89 -5.87
N THR A 36 -25.61 -5.99 -5.95
CA THR A 36 -26.81 -6.12 -6.78
C THR A 36 -28.04 -6.53 -5.97
N GLY A 37 -29.22 -6.51 -6.61
CA GLY A 37 -30.48 -6.91 -6.00
C GLY A 37 -31.07 -5.86 -5.04
N PHE A 38 -32.01 -6.30 -4.18
CA PHE A 38 -32.82 -5.39 -3.37
C PHE A 38 -32.02 -4.65 -2.28
N ALA A 39 -30.86 -5.18 -1.90
CA ALA A 39 -29.98 -4.63 -0.86
C ALA A 39 -28.76 -3.87 -1.43
N ALA A 40 -28.72 -3.62 -2.75
CA ALA A 40 -27.58 -2.99 -3.42
C ALA A 40 -27.16 -1.65 -2.80
N ALA A 41 -28.13 -0.82 -2.39
CA ALA A 41 -27.84 0.48 -1.78
C ALA A 41 -27.09 0.35 -0.44
N ASP A 42 -27.46 -0.66 0.36
CA ASP A 42 -26.80 -0.95 1.63
C ASP A 42 -25.41 -1.53 1.38
N GLY A 43 -25.26 -2.47 0.44
CA GLY A 43 -23.96 -3.05 0.09
C GLY A 43 -22.98 -2.02 -0.48
N LEU A 44 -23.44 -1.09 -1.32
CA LEU A 44 -22.63 0.04 -1.77
C LEU A 44 -22.21 0.95 -0.61
N SER A 45 -23.11 1.22 0.34
CA SER A 45 -22.80 2.02 1.52
C SER A 45 -21.73 1.35 2.40
N VAL A 46 -21.83 0.03 2.58
CA VAL A 46 -20.81 -0.78 3.29
C VAL A 46 -19.48 -0.76 2.54
N SER A 47 -19.48 -1.05 1.24
CA SER A 47 -18.26 -1.07 0.40
C SER A 47 -17.50 0.26 0.46
N ASN A 48 -18.20 1.37 0.33
CA ASN A 48 -17.61 2.70 0.44
C ASN A 48 -17.05 2.98 1.85
N SER A 49 -17.75 2.55 2.90
CA SER A 49 -17.31 2.73 4.29
C SER A 49 -16.05 1.94 4.61
N VAL A 50 -15.98 0.68 4.15
CA VAL A 50 -14.80 -0.17 4.34
C VAL A 50 -13.62 0.34 3.52
N LYS A 51 -13.85 0.79 2.28
CA LYS A 51 -12.80 1.43 1.48
C LYS A 51 -12.20 2.65 2.19
N LEU A 52 -13.04 3.54 2.72
CA LEU A 52 -12.59 4.69 3.49
C LEU A 52 -11.75 4.28 4.71
N ALA A 53 -12.17 3.23 5.43
CA ALA A 53 -11.41 2.72 6.58
C ALA A 53 -10.04 2.14 6.15
N VAL A 54 -9.99 1.41 5.03
CA VAL A 54 -8.74 0.89 4.47
C VAL A 54 -7.79 2.01 4.08
N ASP A 55 -8.29 3.07 3.45
CA ASP A 55 -7.50 4.25 3.09
C ASP A 55 -6.90 4.90 4.34
N GLN A 56 -7.71 5.13 5.38
CA GLN A 56 -7.24 5.69 6.66
C GLN A 56 -6.19 4.82 7.37
N VAL A 57 -6.34 3.49 7.32
CA VAL A 57 -5.37 2.54 7.87
C VAL A 57 -4.05 2.62 7.10
N ASN A 58 -4.14 2.63 5.77
CA ASN A 58 -2.98 2.71 4.90
C ASN A 58 -2.23 4.04 5.05
N GLU A 59 -2.94 5.16 5.23
CA GLU A 59 -2.34 6.47 5.54
C GLU A 59 -1.56 6.46 6.85
N LYS A 60 -1.99 5.64 7.83
CA LYS A 60 -1.32 5.48 9.14
C LYS A 60 -0.19 4.44 9.15
N GLY A 61 0.28 4.00 7.98
CA GLY A 61 1.36 3.03 7.85
C GLY A 61 0.91 1.59 7.67
N GLY A 62 -0.39 1.35 7.51
CA GLY A 62 -0.96 0.02 7.25
C GLY A 62 -1.07 -0.85 8.50
N LEU A 63 -1.17 -2.17 8.30
CA LEU A 63 -1.26 -3.16 9.36
C LEU A 63 0.03 -3.97 9.41
N LEU A 64 0.65 -4.08 10.59
CA LEU A 64 1.91 -4.81 10.78
C LEU A 64 3.02 -4.35 9.82
N GLY A 65 3.03 -3.06 9.45
CA GLY A 65 3.97 -2.48 8.48
C GLY A 65 3.67 -2.80 7.02
N LYS A 66 2.51 -3.39 6.71
CA LYS A 66 2.07 -3.79 5.36
C LYS A 66 0.84 -3.02 4.94
N LYS A 67 0.74 -2.66 3.65
CA LYS A 67 -0.47 -2.05 3.08
C LYS A 67 -1.60 -3.08 3.03
N VAL A 68 -2.82 -2.59 3.23
CA VAL A 68 -4.05 -3.37 3.09
C VAL A 68 -4.61 -3.19 1.67
N GLU A 69 -4.96 -4.30 1.04
CA GLU A 69 -5.68 -4.36 -0.23
C GLU A 69 -7.09 -4.90 0.05
N LEU A 70 -8.11 -4.13 -0.31
CA LEU A 70 -9.51 -4.54 -0.20
C LEU A 70 -9.93 -5.23 -1.50
N ILE A 71 -10.43 -6.46 -1.38
CA ILE A 71 -11.04 -7.22 -2.48
C ILE A 71 -12.54 -7.26 -2.20
N VAL A 72 -13.34 -6.75 -3.12
CA VAL A 72 -14.79 -6.69 -2.96
C VAL A 72 -15.44 -7.62 -3.98
N GLU A 73 -16.34 -8.48 -3.50
CA GLU A 73 -17.11 -9.41 -4.33
C GLU A 73 -18.60 -9.32 -3.95
N ASP A 74 -19.47 -9.59 -4.93
CA ASP A 74 -20.95 -9.58 -4.84
C ASP A 74 -21.50 -11.01 -4.65
#